data_AF-A0A923A1Y4-F1
#
_entry.id   AF-A0A923A1Y4-F1
#
_cell.length_a   1.000
_cell.length_b   1.000
_cell.length_c   1.000
_cell.angle_alpha   90.00
_cell.angle_beta   90.00
_cell.angle_gamma   90.00
#
_symmetry.space_group_name_H-M   'P 1'
#
loop_
_entity.id
_entity.type
_entity.pdbx_description
1 polymer ?
#
loop_
_entity_poly.entity_id
_entity_poly.type
_entity_poly.pdbx_seq_one_letter_code
_entity_poly.pdbx_strand_id
1 'polypeptide(L)'
;MRLQVHISPNEETNWLNSELFLKQLSGVSNRIGFEITGNSQHVHIGFLVHQEDLPFLKTGFRGTFDRCELSPVSSPKVFESLEDIESQYSFVDLYPPP
;
A
#
# COMPACT_ATOMS: atom_id res chain seq x y z
N MET A 1 -1.67 -10.95 5.71
CA MET A 1 -3.03 -10.38 5.63
C MET A 1 -3.13 -9.47 4.40
N ARG A 2 -4.27 -9.48 3.72
CA ARG A 2 -4.54 -8.58 2.58
C ARG A 2 -5.51 -7.48 3.01
N LEU A 3 -5.16 -6.23 2.77
CA LEU A 3 -5.98 -5.06 3.05
C LEU A 3 -6.16 -4.24 1.78
N GLN A 4 -7.26 -3.50 1.70
CA GLN A 4 -7.52 -2.55 0.63
C GLN A 4 -8.09 -1.26 1.19
N VAL A 5 -7.90 -0.20 0.41
CA VAL A 5 -8.61 1.05 0.59
C VAL A 5 -9.05 1.60 -0.75
N HIS A 6 -10.21 2.23 -0.75
CA HIS A 6 -10.69 3.04 -1.87
C HIS A 6 -10.40 4.49 -1.53
N ILE A 7 -9.63 5.16 -2.38
CA ILE A 7 -9.35 6.58 -2.24
C ILE A 7 -10.44 7.36 -2.96
N SER A 8 -11.10 8.26 -2.22
CA SER A 8 -12.08 9.18 -2.80
C SER A 8 -11.38 10.12 -3.79
N PRO A 9 -11.98 10.44 -4.94
CA PRO A 9 -11.44 11.45 -5.86
C PRO A 9 -11.31 12.84 -5.23
N ASN A 10 -12.04 13.10 -4.16
CA ASN A 10 -12.00 14.35 -3.41
C ASN A 10 -11.00 14.30 -2.24
N GLU A 11 -10.27 13.20 -2.06
CA GLU A 11 -9.22 13.11 -1.05
C GLU A 11 -8.01 13.91 -1.55
N GLU A 12 -7.64 14.95 -0.80
CA GLU A 12 -6.45 15.73 -1.12
C GLU A 12 -5.20 14.92 -0.76
N THR A 13 -4.39 14.61 -1.76
CA THR A 13 -3.12 13.92 -1.54
C THR A 13 -2.04 14.93 -1.13
N ASN A 14 -1.54 14.78 0.10
CA ASN A 14 -0.43 15.59 0.60
C ASN A 14 0.89 14.81 0.45
N TRP A 15 1.84 15.41 -0.27
CA TRP A 15 3.17 14.85 -0.48
C TRP A 15 3.89 14.55 0.84
N LEU A 16 3.87 15.49 1.80
CA LEU A 16 4.55 15.34 3.09
C LEU A 16 3.97 14.16 3.89
N ASN A 17 2.64 14.02 3.91
CA ASN A 17 1.99 12.90 4.60
C ASN A 17 2.35 11.57 3.94
N SER A 18 2.41 11.53 2.61
CA SER A 18 2.82 10.34 1.85
C SER A 18 4.29 9.96 2.13
N GLU A 19 5.18 10.93 2.27
CA GLU A 19 6.58 10.69 2.63
C GLU A 19 6.70 10.18 4.08
N LEU A 20 5.95 10.79 5.02
CA LEU A 20 5.90 10.35 6.41
C LEU A 20 5.35 8.93 6.55
N PHE A 21 4.34 8.57 5.76
CA PHE A 21 3.83 7.22 5.68
C PHE A 21 4.93 6.22 5.33
N LEU A 22 5.66 6.46 4.24
CA LEU A 22 6.75 5.58 3.80
C LEU A 22 7.83 5.47 4.86
N LYS A 23 8.16 6.56 5.55
CA LYS A 23 9.12 6.54 6.68
C LYS A 23 8.60 5.71 7.85
N GLN A 24 7.32 5.78 8.19
CA GLN A 24 6.73 4.97 9.26
C GLN A 24 6.74 3.47 8.92
N LEU A 25 6.68 3.12 7.63
CA LEU A 25 6.85 1.74 7.19
C LEU A 25 8.28 1.22 7.32
N SER A 26 9.29 2.06 7.59
CA SER A 26 10.67 1.58 7.83
C SER A 26 10.81 0.72 9.09
N GLY A 27 9.85 0.79 10.02
CA GLY A 27 9.86 0.03 11.27
C GLY A 27 9.36 -1.40 11.17
N VAL A 28 8.94 -1.84 9.98
CA VAL A 28 8.35 -3.18 9.80
C VAL A 28 9.43 -4.25 9.69
N SER A 29 9.14 -5.43 10.24
CA SER A 29 10.06 -6.56 10.24
C SER A 29 9.92 -7.44 8.99
N ASN A 30 8.78 -7.36 8.30
CA ASN A 30 8.49 -8.13 7.10
C ASN A 30 8.20 -7.22 5.90
N ARG A 31 8.45 -7.74 4.70
CA ARG A 31 8.14 -7.03 3.45
C ARG A 31 6.64 -6.74 3.36
N ILE A 32 6.31 -5.51 2.99
CA ILE A 32 4.95 -5.11 2.65
C ILE A 32 4.81 -5.09 1.14
N GLY A 33 3.85 -5.85 0.62
CA GLY A 33 3.39 -5.72 -0.76
C GLY A 33 2.46 -4.52 -0.87
N PHE A 34 2.65 -3.73 -1.93
CA PHE A 34 1.88 -2.53 -2.21
C PHE A 34 1.46 -2.52 -3.67
N GLU A 35 0.19 -2.28 -3.94
CA GLU A 35 -0.38 -2.24 -5.28
C GLU A 35 -1.33 -1.05 -5.38
N ILE A 36 -1.19 -0.24 -6.43
CA ILE A 36 -2.16 0.82 -6.77
C ILE A 36 -2.78 0.45 -8.11
N THR A 37 -4.11 0.42 -8.17
CA THR A 37 -4.86 0.19 -9.40
C THR A 37 -5.94 1.25 -9.56
N GLY A 38 -6.41 1.45 -10.79
CA GLY A 38 -7.51 2.36 -11.10
C GLY A 38 -7.12 3.52 -12.00
N ASN A 39 -7.94 4.58 -11.99
CA ASN A 39 -7.83 5.74 -12.87
C ASN A 39 -8.25 7.03 -12.14
N SER A 40 -8.38 8.14 -12.87
CA SER A 40 -8.77 9.45 -12.30
C SER A 40 -10.15 9.48 -11.65
N GLN A 41 -11.00 8.48 -11.91
CA GLN A 41 -12.30 8.39 -11.27
C GLN A 41 -12.26 7.55 -10.00
N HIS A 42 -11.49 6.46 -9.96
CA HIS A 42 -11.49 5.50 -8.86
C HIS A 42 -10.06 4.98 -8.67
N VAL A 43 -9.47 5.19 -7.49
CA VAL A 43 -8.13 4.68 -7.15
C VAL A 43 -8.26 3.70 -5.99
N HIS A 44 -7.72 2.50 -6.19
CA HIS A 44 -7.64 1.45 -5.19
C HIS A 44 -6.19 1.23 -4.79
N ILE A 45 -5.98 1.09 -3.49
CA ILE A 45 -4.67 0.76 -2.94
C ILE A 45 -4.81 -0.56 -2.17
N GLY A 46 -4.00 -1.54 -2.54
CA GLY A 46 -3.88 -2.85 -1.94
C GLY A 46 -2.60 -2.99 -1.12
N PHE A 47 -2.70 -3.67 0.03
CA PHE A 47 -1.58 -4.00 0.88
C PHE A 47 -1.54 -5.49 1.22
N LEU A 48 -0.37 -6.10 1.10
CA LEU A 48 -0.07 -7.42 1.63
C LEU A 48 0.91 -7.23 2.81
N VAL A 49 0.44 -7.46 4.02
CA VAL A 49 1.19 -7.17 5.26
C VAL A 49 1.23 -8.39 6.17
N HIS A 50 2.37 -8.64 6.82
CA HIS A 50 2.43 -9.63 7.89
C HIS A 50 1.57 -9.19 9.08
N GLN A 51 1.01 -10.14 9.84
CA GLN A 51 0.09 -9.78 10.93
C GLN A 51 0.76 -8.93 12.03
N GLU A 52 2.05 -9.16 12.27
CA GLU A 52 2.84 -8.43 13.27
C GLU A 52 3.10 -6.97 12.87
N ASP A 53 3.17 -6.68 11.57
CA ASP A 53 3.44 -5.34 11.04
C ASP A 53 2.15 -4.54 10.76
N LEU A 54 0.98 -5.16 10.96
CA LEU A 54 -0.33 -4.53 10.79
C LEU A 54 -0.50 -3.22 11.58
N PRO A 55 -0.04 -3.09 12.84
CA PRO A 55 -0.17 -1.85 13.59
C PRO A 55 0.61 -0.68 12.97
N PHE A 56 1.79 -0.93 12.40
CA PHE A 56 2.59 0.09 11.72
C PHE A 56 1.85 0.62 10.50
N LEU A 57 1.34 -0.29 9.66
CA LEU A 57 0.59 0.06 8.47
C LEU A 57 -0.68 0.86 8.83
N LYS A 58 -1.47 0.40 9.80
CA LYS A 58 -2.70 1.10 10.23
C LYS A 58 -2.42 2.49 10.80
N THR A 59 -1.36 2.61 11.60
CA THR A 59 -0.99 3.88 12.23
C THR A 59 -0.55 4.89 11.19
N GLY A 60 0.33 4.48 10.26
CA GLY A 60 0.78 5.40 9.23
C GLY A 60 -0.31 5.75 8.23
N PHE A 61 -1.17 4.79 7.88
CA PHE A 61 -2.29 5.04 6.99
C PHE A 61 -3.24 6.10 7.54
N ARG A 62 -3.61 6.00 8.82
CA ARG A 62 -4.49 6.97 9.49
C ARG A 62 -3.90 8.38 9.56
N GLY A 63 -2.58 8.53 9.61
CA GLY A 63 -1.93 9.84 9.54
C GLY A 63 -1.86 10.42 8.13
N THR A 64 -2.20 9.63 7.10
CA THR A 64 -2.02 10.00 5.69
C THR A 64 -3.33 10.27 4.99
N PHE A 65 -4.36 9.47 5.28
CA PHE A 65 -5.67 9.55 4.64
C PHE A 65 -6.75 9.67 5.72
N ASP A 66 -7.16 10.91 6.01
CA ASP A 66 -8.08 11.22 7.10
C ASP A 66 -9.49 10.68 6.85
N ARG A 67 -9.90 10.57 5.58
CA ARG A 67 -11.27 10.16 5.20
C ARG A 67 -11.34 8.77 4.58
N CYS A 68 -10.27 8.00 4.67
CA CYS A 68 -10.21 6.66 4.12
C CYS A 68 -10.02 5.62 5.22
N GLU A 69 -10.50 4.39 5.00
CA GLU A 69 -10.35 3.29 5.95
C GLU A 69 -9.72 2.07 5.29
N LEU A 70 -8.74 1.48 5.97
CA LEU A 70 -8.19 0.17 5.60
C LEU A 70 -9.20 -0.92 5.95
N SER A 71 -9.69 -1.62 4.94
CA SER A 71 -10.59 -2.75 5.08
C SER A 71 -9.88 -4.06 4.72
N PRO A 72 -10.20 -5.18 5.37
CA PRO A 72 -9.82 -6.49 4.86
C PRO A 72 -10.32 -6.68 3.43
N VAL A 73 -9.48 -7.26 2.58
CA VAL A 73 -9.88 -7.56 1.20
C VAL A 73 -11.01 -8.59 1.22
N SER A 74 -12.18 -8.21 0.70
CA SER A 74 -13.35 -9.07 0.59
C SER A 74 -13.47 -9.77 -0.77
N SER A 75 -12.77 -9.28 -1.80
CA SER A 75 -12.71 -9.90 -3.14
C SER A 75 -11.27 -10.24 -3.51
N PRO A 76 -10.98 -11.41 -4.08
CA PRO A 76 -9.62 -11.91 -4.15
C PRO A 76 -8.69 -11.17 -5.15
N LYS A 77 -9.21 -10.18 -5.89
CA LYS A 77 -8.56 -9.38 -6.96
C LYS A 77 -7.31 -8.56 -6.61
N VAL A 78 -7.05 -8.29 -5.33
CA VAL A 78 -5.85 -7.55 -4.92
C VAL A 78 -4.67 -8.51 -4.89
N PHE A 79 -3.62 -8.22 -5.66
CA PHE A 79 -2.48 -9.12 -5.93
C PHE A 79 -2.84 -10.44 -6.65
N GLU A 80 -4.01 -10.51 -7.30
CA GLU A 80 -4.53 -11.76 -7.90
C GLU A 80 -3.85 -12.12 -9.22
N SER A 81 -3.00 -11.24 -9.74
CA SER A 81 -2.25 -11.45 -10.98
C SER A 81 -0.76 -11.76 -10.76
N LEU A 82 -0.30 -11.97 -9.53
CA LEU A 82 1.14 -12.21 -9.30
C LEU A 82 1.64 -13.53 -9.91
N GLU A 83 0.78 -14.55 -10.05
CA GLU A 83 1.15 -15.85 -10.63
C GLU A 83 1.36 -15.80 -12.16
N ASP A 84 0.76 -14.83 -12.87
CA ASP A 84 0.89 -14.66 -14.33
C ASP A 84 1.93 -13.59 -14.74
N ILE A 85 2.49 -12.82 -13.79
CA ILE A 85 3.31 -11.62 -14.08
C ILE A 85 4.73 -11.70 -13.50
N GLU A 86 5.17 -12.82 -12.91
CA GLU A 86 6.57 -13.00 -12.46
C GLU A 86 7.61 -12.73 -13.56
N SER A 87 7.22 -12.80 -14.83
CA SER A 87 8.06 -12.51 -16.00
C SER A 87 8.12 -11.03 -16.42
N GLN A 88 7.32 -10.13 -15.85
CA GLN A 88 7.22 -8.72 -16.30
C GLN A 88 7.60 -7.68 -15.26
N TYR A 89 7.89 -8.06 -14.02
CA TYR A 89 8.40 -7.14 -13.00
C TYR A 89 9.90 -7.31 -12.80
N SER A 90 10.64 -6.22 -12.93
CA SER A 90 12.02 -6.14 -12.44
C SER A 90 12.02 -5.48 -11.06
N PHE A 91 12.60 -6.16 -10.07
CA PHE A 91 12.92 -5.51 -8.80
C PHE A 91 14.09 -4.57 -9.06
N VAL A 92 13.82 -3.27 -9.01
CA VAL A 92 14.85 -2.25 -9.11
C VAL A 92 15.31 -1.91 -7.70
N ASP A 93 16.56 -2.24 -7.40
CA ASP A 93 17.20 -1.78 -6.17
C ASP A 93 17.62 -0.33 -6.37
N LEU A 94 16.86 0.59 -5.76
CA LEU A 94 17.11 2.03 -5.83
C LEU A 94 18.00 2.51 -4.67
N TYR A 95 18.50 1.60 -3.83
CA TYR A 95 19.46 1.97 -2.81
C TYR A 95 20.85 2.16 -3.44
N PRO A 96 21.61 3.19 -3.01
CA PRO A 96 23.01 3.26 -3.38
C PRO A 96 23.75 2.02 -2.84
N PRO A 97 24.71 1.46 -3.60
CA PRO A 97 25.51 0.33 -3.13
C PRO A 97 26.27 0.69 -1.84
N PRO A 98 26.55 -0.29 -0.96
CA PRO A 98 27.24 -0.09 0.30
C PRO A 98 28.69 0.41 0.14
#